data_AF-A0A353DAV0-F1
#
_entry.id   AF-A0A353DAV0-F1
#
_cell.length_a   1.000
_cell.length_b   1.000
_cell.length_c   1.000
_cell.angle_alpha   90.00
_cell.angle_beta   90.00
_cell.angle_gamma   90.00
#
_symmetry.space_group_name_H-M   'P 1'
#
loop_
_entity.id
_entity.type
_entity.pdbx_description
1 polymer ?
#
loop_
_entity_poly.entity_id
_entity_poly.type
_entity_poly.pdbx_seq_one_letter_code
_entity_poly.pdbx_strand_id
1 'polypeptide(L)' 'ALLQAYGLPPLIVVRRSAAQPQRAAVAAEHRGAWFYVDDTDTRSKALMMLLGSLYALQSGDVESMSPLLTIPVN' A
#
# COMPACT_ATOMS: atom_id res chain seq x y z
N ALA A 1 -2.57 -5.43 18.16
CA ALA A 1 -3.09 -5.95 19.44
C ALA A 1 -4.42 -5.30 19.81
N LEU A 2 -4.49 -3.97 19.97
CA LEU A 2 -5.75 -3.25 20.31
C LEU A 2 -6.85 -3.33 19.23
N LEU A 3 -6.54 -3.15 17.95
CA LEU A 3 -7.55 -3.22 16.87
C LEU A 3 -8.15 -4.63 16.68
N GLN A 4 -7.35 -5.67 16.94
CA GLN A 4 -7.79 -7.07 16.91
C GLN A 4 -8.83 -7.35 18.01
N ALA A 5 -8.71 -6.69 19.16
CA ALA A 5 -9.65 -6.82 20.27
C ALA A 5 -11.05 -6.24 19.94
N TYR A 6 -11.14 -5.32 18.98
CA TYR A 6 -12.42 -4.76 18.50
C TYR A 6 -12.98 -5.48 17.28
N GLY A 7 -12.39 -6.60 16.86
CA GLY A 7 -12.79 -7.32 15.64
C GLY A 7 -12.57 -6.52 14.35
N LEU A 8 -11.85 -5.41 14.43
CA LEU A 8 -11.53 -4.61 13.25
C LEU A 8 -10.37 -5.29 12.52
N PRO A 9 -10.53 -5.58 11.22
CA PRO A 9 -9.46 -6.16 10.45
C PRO A 9 -8.26 -5.21 10.40
N PRO A 10 -7.03 -5.74 10.31
CA PRO A 10 -5.84 -4.90 10.19
C PRO A 10 -5.97 -3.97 8.97
N LEU A 11 -5.63 -2.71 9.17
CA LEU A 11 -5.75 -1.65 8.18
C LEU A 11 -4.68 -1.74 7.09
N ILE A 12 -3.44 -2.04 7.49
CA ILE A 12 -2.32 -2.35 6.59
C ILE A 12 -1.68 -3.65 7.08
N VAL A 13 -1.47 -4.59 6.16
CA VAL A 13 -0.80 -5.87 6.44
C VAL A 13 0.55 -5.89 5.74
N VAL A 14 1.63 -5.95 6.54
CA VAL A 14 3.00 -6.12 6.06
C VAL A 14 3.43 -7.56 6.33
N ARG A 15 3.82 -8.25 5.26
CA ARG A 15 4.37 -9.60 5.28
C ARG A 15 5.89 -9.54 5.32
N ARG A 16 6.50 -10.62 5.80
CA ARG A 16 7.96 -10.82 5.81
C ARG A 16 8.32 -12.03 4.96
N SER A 17 9.41 -11.93 4.20
CA SER A 17 10.02 -13.03 3.47
C SER A 17 11.54 -13.02 3.67
N ALA A 18 12.17 -14.18 3.58
CA ALA A 18 13.64 -14.29 3.57
C ALA A 18 14.24 -13.90 2.21
N ALA A 19 13.51 -14.11 1.12
CA ALA A 19 13.89 -13.76 -0.24
C ALA A 19 12.95 -12.70 -0.81
N GLN A 20 13.39 -12.01 -1.87
CA GLN A 20 12.57 -10.98 -2.52
C GLN A 20 11.24 -11.58 -3.00
N PRO A 21 10.09 -11.01 -2.61
CA PRO A 21 8.79 -11.53 -3.01
C PRO A 21 8.54 -11.31 -4.50
N GLN A 22 8.10 -12.35 -5.22
CA GLN A 22 7.79 -12.27 -6.65
C GLN A 22 6.50 -11.46 -6.95
N ARG A 23 5.56 -11.42 -5.99
CA ARG A 23 4.27 -10.73 -6.12
C ARG A 23 4.04 -9.82 -4.92
N ALA A 24 4.65 -8.64 -4.99
CA ALA A 24 4.48 -7.58 -3.99
C ALA A 24 4.05 -6.28 -4.68
N ALA A 25 3.08 -5.59 -4.09
CA ALA A 25 2.72 -4.23 -4.50
C ALA A 25 3.83 -3.23 -4.16
N VAL A 26 4.48 -3.45 -3.02
CA VAL A 26 5.68 -2.74 -2.56
C VAL A 26 6.51 -3.70 -1.73
N ALA A 27 7.82 -3.64 -1.87
CA ALA A 27 8.75 -4.43 -1.08
C ALA A 27 9.99 -3.59 -0.74
N ALA A 28 10.48 -3.74 0.49
CA ALA A 28 11.71 -3.12 0.96
C ALA A 28 12.54 -4.15 1.71
N GLU A 29 13.85 -4.17 1.44
CA GLU A 29 14.79 -4.96 2.20
C GLU A 29 15.20 -4.20 3.46
N HIS A 30 15.13 -4.87 4.61
CA HIS A 30 15.63 -4.34 5.88
C HIS A 30 16.25 -5.44 6.72
N ARG A 31 17.52 -5.26 7.11
CA ARG A 31 18.27 -6.20 7.98
C ARG A 31 18.26 -7.64 7.47
N GLY A 32 18.48 -7.82 6.16
CA GLY A 32 18.54 -9.16 5.53
C GLY A 32 17.19 -9.89 5.46
N ALA A 33 16.08 -9.17 5.61
CA ALA A 33 14.73 -9.69 5.39
C ALA A 33 13.95 -8.73 4.49
N TRP A 34 13.04 -9.30 3.70
CA TRP A 34 12.14 -8.54 2.84
C TRP A 34 10.82 -8.29 3.56
N PHE A 35 10.41 -7.03 3.61
CA PHE A 35 9.12 -6.61 4.12
C PHE A 35 8.28 -6.10 2.96
N TYR A 36 7.05 -6.57 2.85
CA TYR A 36 6.25 -6.30 1.66
C TYR A 36 4.74 -6.30 1.92
N VAL A 37 4.01 -5.62 1.04
CA VAL A 37 2.56 -5.75 0.92
C VAL A 37 2.26 -6.66 -0.26
N ASP A 38 1.43 -7.67 -0.04
CA ASP A 38 1.05 -8.60 -1.10
C ASP A 38 0.26 -7.89 -2.21
N ASP A 39 0.52 -8.23 -3.47
CA ASP A 39 -0.18 -7.61 -4.58
C ASP A 39 -1.70 -7.88 -4.58
N THR A 40 -2.14 -8.96 -3.93
CA THR A 40 -3.56 -9.29 -3.79
C THR A 40 -4.26 -8.52 -2.65
N ASP A 41 -3.52 -7.77 -1.82
CA ASP A 41 -4.07 -7.03 -0.70
C ASP A 41 -4.62 -5.65 -1.13
N THR A 42 -5.79 -5.68 -1.76
CA THR A 42 -6.50 -4.48 -2.23
C THR A 42 -6.84 -3.52 -1.08
N ARG A 43 -7.04 -4.02 0.14
CA ARG A 43 -7.39 -3.17 1.29
C ARG A 43 -6.20 -2.32 1.74
N SER A 44 -5.03 -2.95 1.93
CA SER A 44 -3.81 -2.23 2.27
C SER A 44 -3.46 -1.19 1.20
N LYS A 45 -3.63 -1.55 -0.09
CA LYS A 45 -3.42 -0.63 -1.22
C LYS A 45 -4.34 0.60 -1.16
N ALA A 46 -5.64 0.39 -0.97
CA ALA A 46 -6.62 1.48 -0.91
C ALA A 46 -6.32 2.46 0.23
N LEU A 47 -5.89 1.95 1.40
CA LEU A 47 -5.53 2.81 2.52
C LEU A 47 -4.22 3.57 2.27
N MET A 48 -3.20 2.93 1.68
CA MET A 48 -1.96 3.63 1.29
C MET A 48 -2.24 4.75 0.28
N MET A 49 -3.10 4.51 -0.71
CA MET A 49 -3.54 5.55 -1.65
C MET A 49 -4.23 6.71 -0.93
N LEU A 50 -5.14 6.42 -0.01
CA LEU A 50 -5.81 7.45 0.80
C LEU A 50 -4.79 8.28 1.61
N LEU A 51 -3.83 7.63 2.27
CA LEU A 51 -2.77 8.31 3.01
C LEU A 51 -1.90 9.18 2.09
N GLY A 52 -1.57 8.68 0.90
CA GLY A 52 -0.87 9.45 -0.13
C GLY A 52 -1.65 10.69 -0.55
N SER A 53 -2.95 10.56 -0.82
CA SER A 53 -3.82 11.70 -1.16
C SER A 53 -3.94 12.72 -0.04
N LEU A 54 -4.05 12.27 1.22
CA LEU A 54 -4.09 13.16 2.39
C LEU A 54 -2.76 13.88 2.60
N TYR A 55 -1.64 13.19 2.35
CA TYR A 55 -0.30 13.77 2.44
C TYR A 55 -0.09 14.82 1.35
N ALA A 56 -0.41 14.50 0.09
CA ALA A 56 -0.30 15.43 -1.04
C ALA A 56 -1.14 16.71 -0.84
N LEU A 57 -2.32 16.57 -0.21
CA LEU A 57 -3.16 17.73 0.11
C LEU A 57 -2.51 18.65 1.16
N GLN A 58 -1.78 18.07 2.13
CA GLN A 58 -1.13 18.83 3.21
C GLN A 58 0.21 19.42 2.80
N SER A 59 0.97 18.75 1.93
CA SER A 59 2.30 19.20 1.52
C SER A 59 2.29 20.46 0.66
N GLY A 60 1.12 20.86 0.12
CA GLY A 60 1.01 21.92 -0.89
C GLY A 60 1.69 21.56 -2.22
N ASP A 61 2.27 20.36 -2.29
CA ASP A 61 3.00 19.83 -3.41
C ASP A 61 2.05 18.89 -4.15
N VAL A 62 1.26 19.47 -5.05
CA VAL A 62 0.47 18.70 -6.00
C VAL A 62 1.41 18.25 -7.11
N GLU A 63 2.38 17.37 -6.77
CA GLU A 63 3.01 16.57 -7.82
C GLU A 63 1.95 15.55 -8.25
N SER A 64 1.17 15.97 -9.24
CA SER A 64 0.03 15.28 -9.83
C SER A 64 0.44 13.89 -10.32
N MET A 65 0.40 12.89 -9.46
CA MET A 65 0.04 11.54 -9.87
C MET A 65 -1.47 11.52 -10.14
N SER A 66 -1.91 12.27 -11.15
CA SER A 66 -3.26 12.11 -11.68
C SER A 66 -3.36 10.68 -12.20
N PRO A 67 -4.31 9.87 -11.71
CA PRO A 67 -4.51 8.54 -12.26
C PRO A 67 -4.94 8.70 -13.73
N LEU A 68 -4.06 8.31 -14.66
CA LEU A 68 -4.37 8.29 -16.07
C LEU A 68 -5.38 7.17 -16.33
N LEU A 69 -6.67 7.51 -16.30
CA LEU A 69 -7.76 6.61 -16.65
C LEU A 69 -8.01 6.68 -18.15
N THR A 70 -7.38 5.80 -18.93
CA THR A 70 -7.77 5.58 -20.33
C THR A 70 -8.91 4.58 -20.39
N ILE A 71 -10.11 5.05 -20.76
CA ILE A 71 -11.23 4.19 -21.13
C ILE A 71 -11.13 3.92 -22.65
N PRO A 72 -11.02 2.65 -23.09
CA PRO A 72 -11.03 2.34 -24.52
C PRO A 72 -12.44 2.58 -25.09
N VAL A 73 -12.51 3.23 -26.24
CA VAL A 73 -13.73 3.34 -27.04
C VAL A 73 -13.81 2.15 -27.98
N ASN A 74 -14.88 1.38 -27.88
CA ASN A 74 -15.32 0.42 -28.88
C ASN A 74 -16.81 0.66 -29.15
#